data_AF-A0A2C6KIG3-F1
#
_entry.id   AF-A0A2C6KIG3-F1
#
_cell.length_a   1.000
_cell.length_b   1.000
_cell.length_c   1.000
_cell.angle_alpha   90.00
_cell.angle_beta   90.00
_cell.angle_gamma   90.00
#
_symmetry.space_group_name_H-M   'P 1'
#
loop_
_entity.id
_entity.type
_entity.pdbx_description
1 polymer ?
#
loop_
_entity_poly.entity_id
_entity_poly.type
_entity_poly.pdbx_seq_one_letter_code
_entity_poly.pdbx_strand_id
1 'polypeptide(L)'
;MRKYLLPMFDVHRVKQEELERHERLGTPVSHKDGHGAQGGTTPRSASPVAPSRTAVLAEMQLSDTLLTELQAAREQICSLRHHLNVSETERNELLEKLEASTSALGKLKVELEQTKQKESFSRLHITQTENDCASLRWQLQQLEALIGQHQAEQSRLSQCVTELRQTNEELSRKLTVTQNTAALLQHEHEVLTEQVRGLSAAAKDLPTVKSLQDGLLFEETVSKAHIDDIQSFSSNLQNECAKLASERTRLLEVKKDLTLQRDRFTAEANRMRRELEDIRQQVSKDTAQQQEEKENLKKERDELEKQLKELMEDRDKLKQRIARFRARRKLFEAQQRTCKNCGKDYEESENYNWSCRTHHSEYGGEMWWCCGKLGKNAPGCRFSKHESKDDDEELDAEEKLEKEAANQCPKDPNPRAGGADVNAKEELRRLEILGNQERSQQKRQSGFGMAVELADKFGYEGLRDDFDDSDIFMDLRSAPSSRAASFAVRMDTEGRTTAFDPPGEPLPHAVADATADTQSRLK
;
A
#
# COMPACT_ATOMS: atom_id res chain seq x y z
N MET A 1 31.22 -3.01 24.66
CA MET A 1 30.37 -3.02 23.44
C MET A 1 30.89 -4.01 22.38
N ARG A 2 30.97 -5.31 22.67
CA ARG A 2 31.30 -6.38 21.67
C ARG A 2 30.60 -7.70 22.01
N LYS A 3 29.30 -7.67 22.33
CA LYS A 3 28.53 -8.87 22.70
C LYS A 3 27.12 -8.99 22.08
N TYR A 4 26.74 -8.16 21.10
CA TYR A 4 25.35 -8.12 20.59
C TYR A 4 25.16 -8.47 19.11
N LEU A 5 26.15 -9.07 18.42
CA LEU A 5 26.06 -9.37 16.97
C LEU A 5 26.05 -10.86 16.61
N LEU A 6 25.80 -11.77 17.56
CA LEU A 6 25.88 -13.21 17.33
C LEU A 6 24.56 -13.96 17.01
N PRO A 7 23.32 -13.48 17.29
CA PRO A 7 22.14 -14.33 17.03
C PRO A 7 21.71 -14.48 15.56
N MET A 8 22.10 -13.57 14.65
CA MET A 8 21.60 -13.62 13.26
C MET A 8 22.32 -14.63 12.35
N PHE A 9 23.57 -14.98 12.68
CA PHE A 9 24.35 -15.90 11.86
C PHE A 9 24.05 -17.38 12.16
N ASP A 10 23.59 -17.69 13.37
CA ASP A 10 23.20 -19.06 13.73
C ASP A 10 21.86 -19.48 13.07
N VAL A 11 20.93 -18.54 12.83
CA VAL A 11 19.64 -18.83 12.17
C VAL A 11 19.83 -19.19 10.69
N HIS A 12 20.74 -18.51 9.99
CA HIS A 12 21.07 -18.84 8.60
C HIS A 12 21.84 -20.16 8.47
N ARG A 13 22.74 -20.47 9.42
CA ARG A 13 23.49 -21.73 9.42
C ARG A 13 22.57 -22.93 9.63
N VAL A 14 21.59 -22.84 10.54
CA VAL A 14 20.62 -23.92 10.79
C VAL A 14 19.72 -24.16 9.56
N LYS A 15 19.25 -23.10 8.89
CA LYS A 15 18.47 -23.24 7.63
C LYS A 15 19.29 -23.87 6.50
N GLN A 16 20.58 -23.57 6.41
CA GLN A 16 21.46 -24.14 5.39
C GLN A 16 21.77 -25.62 5.66
N GLU A 17 21.96 -26.01 6.93
CA GLU A 17 22.12 -27.42 7.33
C GLU A 17 20.84 -28.24 7.13
N GLU A 18 19.65 -27.65 7.28
CA GLU A 18 18.37 -28.31 6.97
C GLU A 18 18.15 -28.51 5.47
N LEU A 19 18.57 -27.55 4.63
CA LEU A 19 18.53 -27.68 3.17
C LEU A 19 19.50 -28.77 2.67
N GLU A 20 20.72 -28.82 3.22
CA GLU A 20 21.69 -29.87 2.89
C GLU A 20 21.24 -31.26 3.37
N ARG A 21 20.49 -31.36 4.48
CA ARG A 21 19.89 -32.64 4.89
C ARG A 21 18.79 -33.11 3.94
N HIS A 22 17.99 -32.19 3.40
CA HIS A 22 16.95 -32.52 2.44
C HIS A 22 17.53 -33.00 1.09
N GLU A 23 18.69 -32.48 0.69
CA GLU A 23 19.42 -32.94 -0.49
C GLU A 23 20.07 -34.33 -0.29
N ARG A 24 20.54 -34.65 0.92
CA ARG A 24 21.18 -35.94 1.21
C ARG A 24 20.22 -37.12 1.38
N LEU A 25 18.92 -36.87 1.57
CA LEU A 25 17.90 -37.93 1.76
C LEU A 25 17.04 -38.20 0.52
N GLY A 26 17.25 -37.44 -0.56
CA GLY A 26 16.47 -37.53 -1.79
C GLY A 26 17.09 -38.38 -2.90
N THR A 27 17.49 -39.63 -2.64
CA THR A 27 17.60 -40.68 -3.68
C THR A 27 17.45 -42.06 -3.08
N PRO A 28 16.58 -42.91 -3.68
CA PRO A 28 17.09 -44.19 -4.15
C PRO A 28 16.76 -44.47 -5.62
N VAL A 29 17.83 -44.70 -6.38
CA VAL A 29 18.05 -45.84 -7.29
C VAL A 29 16.96 -46.13 -8.34
N SER A 30 17.19 -45.62 -9.54
CA SER A 30 16.72 -46.26 -10.78
C SER A 30 17.77 -47.28 -11.24
N HIS A 31 17.50 -48.57 -11.09
CA HIS A 31 18.11 -49.67 -11.85
C HIS A 31 17.30 -49.78 -13.15
N LYS A 32 17.80 -49.40 -14.33
CA LYS A 32 18.77 -50.07 -15.22
C LYS A 32 18.37 -51.49 -15.64
N ASP A 33 17.76 -51.53 -16.82
CA ASP A 33 17.84 -52.51 -17.91
C ASP A 33 17.97 -54.01 -17.58
N GLY A 34 16.97 -54.76 -18.08
CA GLY A 34 17.03 -56.20 -18.27
C GLY A 34 16.21 -56.62 -19.49
N HIS A 35 16.81 -56.52 -20.67
CA HIS A 35 16.39 -57.25 -21.87
C HIS A 35 16.32 -58.75 -21.56
N GLY A 36 15.17 -59.37 -21.84
CA GLY A 36 14.96 -60.82 -21.80
C GLY A 36 14.07 -61.24 -22.94
N ALA A 37 14.70 -61.61 -24.05
CA ALA A 37 14.07 -62.25 -25.20
C ALA A 37 13.71 -63.71 -24.88
N GLN A 38 12.43 -64.07 -25.02
CA GLN A 38 11.92 -65.42 -25.31
C GLN A 38 10.57 -65.18 -26.03
N GLY A 39 10.28 -65.60 -27.27
CA GLY A 39 10.73 -66.79 -27.97
C GLY A 39 9.82 -67.95 -27.59
N GLY A 40 8.83 -68.30 -28.44
CA GLY A 40 8.26 -69.66 -28.42
C GLY A 40 6.73 -69.78 -28.41
N THR A 41 6.16 -69.91 -29.62
CA THR A 41 5.20 -70.94 -30.01
C THR A 41 3.85 -71.06 -29.29
N THR A 42 2.80 -70.56 -29.95
CA THR A 42 1.45 -71.12 -29.90
C THR A 42 1.34 -72.30 -30.90
N PRO A 43 0.85 -73.49 -30.52
CA PRO A 43 0.51 -74.53 -31.46
C PRO A 43 -0.96 -74.41 -31.88
N ARG A 44 -1.18 -74.37 -33.20
CA ARG A 44 -2.50 -74.58 -33.81
C ARG A 44 -2.84 -76.08 -33.78
N SER A 45 -4.14 -76.39 -33.78
CA SER A 45 -4.99 -77.62 -33.62
C SER A 45 -5.05 -78.83 -34.63
N ALA A 46 -4.35 -79.95 -34.47
CA ALA A 46 -4.55 -81.25 -35.19
C ALA A 46 -5.78 -82.14 -34.84
N SER A 47 -6.85 -82.27 -35.64
CA SER A 47 -7.70 -83.53 -35.68
C SER A 47 -7.20 -84.49 -36.78
N PRO A 48 -7.71 -85.73 -37.07
CA PRO A 48 -8.98 -86.37 -36.70
C PRO A 48 -9.11 -87.95 -36.78
N VAL A 49 -10.37 -88.39 -37.02
CA VAL A 49 -10.95 -89.63 -37.59
C VAL A 49 -10.80 -90.85 -36.74
N ALA A 50 -11.96 -91.42 -36.42
CA ALA A 50 -12.15 -92.50 -35.45
C ALA A 50 -11.73 -93.87 -36.02
N PRO A 51 -11.74 -94.91 -35.18
CA PRO A 51 -13.02 -95.60 -34.98
C PRO A 51 -13.29 -95.99 -33.52
N SER A 52 -14.48 -95.65 -33.04
CA SER A 52 -15.27 -96.40 -32.03
C SER A 52 -14.69 -96.68 -30.63
N ARG A 53 -13.54 -96.10 -30.26
CA ARG A 53 -13.06 -96.01 -28.85
C ARG A 53 -12.48 -94.62 -28.49
N THR A 54 -12.60 -93.65 -29.40
CA THR A 54 -11.83 -92.38 -29.45
C THR A 54 -12.59 -91.12 -28.98
N ALA A 55 -13.89 -91.23 -28.68
CA ALA A 55 -14.69 -90.11 -28.16
C ALA A 55 -14.13 -89.56 -26.84
N VAL A 56 -13.65 -90.45 -25.96
CA VAL A 56 -13.07 -90.06 -24.66
C VAL A 56 -11.79 -89.22 -24.83
N LEU A 57 -10.97 -89.49 -25.85
CA LEU A 57 -9.70 -88.77 -26.09
C LEU A 57 -9.92 -87.37 -26.70
N ALA A 58 -10.89 -87.24 -27.61
CA ALA A 58 -11.27 -85.94 -28.18
C ALA A 58 -11.94 -85.04 -27.12
N GLU A 59 -12.80 -85.62 -26.28
CA GLU A 59 -13.40 -84.92 -25.12
C GLU A 59 -12.34 -84.51 -24.10
N MET A 60 -11.30 -85.33 -23.88
CA MET A 60 -10.17 -84.99 -23.01
C MET A 60 -9.31 -83.84 -23.59
N GLN A 61 -9.02 -83.86 -24.90
CA GLN A 61 -8.30 -82.76 -25.57
C GLN A 61 -9.11 -81.45 -25.60
N LEU A 62 -10.43 -81.54 -25.79
CA LEU A 62 -11.32 -80.39 -25.68
C LEU A 62 -11.34 -79.86 -24.24
N SER A 63 -11.38 -80.77 -23.25
CA SER A 63 -11.30 -80.41 -21.83
C SER A 63 -9.97 -79.72 -21.49
N ASP A 64 -8.84 -80.20 -22.00
CA ASP A 64 -7.52 -79.56 -21.81
C ASP A 64 -7.45 -78.18 -22.47
N THR A 65 -8.04 -78.03 -23.66
CA THR A 65 -8.11 -76.75 -24.36
C THR A 65 -8.99 -75.76 -23.59
N LEU A 66 -10.18 -76.19 -23.14
CA LEU A 66 -11.08 -75.39 -22.32
C LEU A 66 -10.46 -75.03 -20.97
N LEU A 67 -9.71 -75.94 -20.34
CA LEU A 67 -8.97 -75.66 -19.11
C LEU A 67 -7.88 -74.61 -19.34
N THR A 68 -7.15 -74.69 -20.46
CA THR A 68 -6.12 -73.72 -20.84
C THR A 68 -6.72 -72.34 -21.13
N GLU A 69 -7.82 -72.29 -21.88
CA GLU A 69 -8.56 -71.05 -22.14
C GLU A 69 -9.15 -70.46 -20.87
N LEU A 70 -9.70 -71.29 -19.98
CA LEU A 70 -10.21 -70.86 -18.69
C LEU A 70 -9.09 -70.34 -17.77
N GLN A 71 -7.91 -70.94 -17.83
CA GLN A 71 -6.73 -70.47 -17.11
C GLN A 71 -6.21 -69.13 -17.67
N ALA A 72 -6.14 -68.99 -19.00
CA ALA A 72 -5.79 -67.73 -19.65
C ALA A 72 -6.82 -66.62 -19.33
N ALA A 73 -8.12 -66.94 -19.35
CA ALA A 73 -9.17 -66.01 -18.94
C ALA A 73 -9.04 -65.61 -17.46
N ARG A 74 -8.68 -66.54 -16.57
CA ARG A 74 -8.40 -66.23 -15.15
C ARG A 74 -7.20 -65.29 -15.01
N GLU A 75 -6.12 -65.52 -15.74
CA GLU A 75 -4.94 -64.65 -15.73
C GLU A 75 -5.26 -63.25 -16.26
N GLN A 76 -6.04 -63.15 -17.34
CA GLN A 76 -6.55 -61.88 -17.85
C GLN A 76 -7.42 -61.16 -16.82
N ILE A 77 -8.35 -61.86 -16.16
CA ILE A 77 -9.17 -61.29 -15.08
C ILE A 77 -8.29 -60.81 -13.92
N CYS A 78 -7.24 -61.55 -13.54
CA CYS A 78 -6.29 -61.13 -12.52
C CYS A 78 -5.51 -59.88 -12.93
N SER A 79 -5.03 -59.80 -14.18
CA SER A 79 -4.35 -58.62 -14.72
C SER A 79 -5.27 -57.39 -14.76
N LEU A 80 -6.51 -57.53 -15.25
CA LEU A 80 -7.49 -56.44 -15.28
C LEU A 80 -7.85 -55.97 -13.87
N ARG A 81 -8.01 -56.88 -12.91
CA ARG A 81 -8.21 -56.51 -11.49
C ARG A 81 -7.03 -55.75 -10.91
N HIS A 82 -5.81 -56.15 -11.25
CA HIS A 82 -4.61 -55.44 -10.83
C HIS A 82 -4.56 -54.03 -11.44
N HIS A 83 -4.82 -53.89 -12.74
CA HIS A 83 -4.89 -52.59 -13.41
C HIS A 83 -5.99 -51.69 -12.84
N LEU A 84 -7.17 -52.24 -12.56
CA LEU A 84 -8.24 -51.50 -11.90
C LEU A 84 -7.80 -50.98 -10.54
N ASN A 85 -7.17 -51.83 -9.72
CA ASN A 85 -6.68 -51.42 -8.40
C ASN A 85 -5.60 -50.33 -8.49
N VAL A 86 -4.64 -50.45 -9.41
CA VAL A 86 -3.63 -49.39 -9.65
C VAL A 86 -4.31 -48.09 -10.05
N SER A 87 -5.25 -48.12 -10.99
CA SER A 87 -5.99 -46.92 -11.41
C SER A 87 -6.82 -46.31 -10.28
N GLU A 88 -7.43 -47.13 -9.41
CA GLU A 88 -8.13 -46.68 -8.22
C GLU A 88 -7.19 -46.01 -7.20
N THR A 89 -5.99 -46.56 -7.00
CA THR A 89 -4.97 -45.93 -6.13
C THR A 89 -4.50 -44.59 -6.69
N GLU A 90 -4.18 -44.51 -7.99
CA GLU A 90 -3.80 -43.26 -8.64
C GLU A 90 -4.91 -42.20 -8.57
N ARG A 91 -6.16 -42.61 -8.76
CA ARG A 91 -7.33 -41.72 -8.61
C ARG A 91 -7.44 -41.18 -7.19
N ASN A 92 -7.24 -42.01 -6.17
CA ASN A 92 -7.29 -41.59 -4.78
C ASN A 92 -6.15 -40.61 -4.44
N GLU A 93 -4.93 -40.86 -4.91
CA GLU A 93 -3.80 -39.93 -4.74
C GLU A 93 -4.05 -38.57 -5.40
N LEU A 94 -4.67 -38.55 -6.59
CA LEU A 94 -5.04 -37.31 -7.26
C LEU A 94 -6.13 -36.55 -6.51
N LEU A 95 -7.11 -37.25 -5.91
CA LEU A 95 -8.12 -36.62 -5.08
C LEU A 95 -7.52 -36.01 -3.81
N GLU A 96 -6.61 -36.69 -3.14
CA GLU A 96 -5.90 -36.14 -1.96
C GLU A 96 -5.09 -34.90 -2.33
N LYS A 97 -4.38 -34.91 -3.47
CA LYS A 97 -3.65 -33.74 -3.99
C LYS A 97 -4.59 -32.57 -4.32
N LEU A 98 -5.76 -32.86 -4.90
CA LEU A 98 -6.77 -31.85 -5.21
C LEU A 98 -7.34 -31.23 -3.93
N GLU A 99 -7.63 -32.04 -2.92
CA GLU A 99 -8.13 -31.58 -1.62
C GLU A 99 -7.08 -30.72 -0.89
N ALA A 100 -5.82 -31.17 -0.88
CA ALA A 100 -4.70 -30.40 -0.33
C ALA A 100 -4.51 -29.05 -1.03
N SER A 101 -4.59 -29.02 -2.37
CA SER A 101 -4.49 -27.79 -3.16
C SER A 101 -5.69 -26.86 -2.92
N THR A 102 -6.88 -27.42 -2.77
CA THR A 102 -8.11 -26.65 -2.46
C THR A 102 -8.03 -26.03 -1.06
N SER A 103 -7.53 -26.77 -0.08
CA SER A 103 -7.26 -26.28 1.28
C SER A 103 -6.20 -25.18 1.29
N ALA A 104 -5.11 -25.35 0.53
CA ALA A 104 -4.07 -24.33 0.39
C ALA A 104 -4.60 -23.03 -0.26
N LEU A 105 -5.42 -23.15 -1.31
CA LEU A 105 -6.12 -22.01 -1.93
C LEU A 105 -7.05 -21.30 -0.94
N GLY A 106 -7.74 -22.05 -0.09
CA GLY A 106 -8.56 -21.50 0.99
C GLY A 106 -7.76 -20.64 1.95
N LYS A 107 -6.59 -21.13 2.41
CA LYS A 107 -5.68 -20.38 3.30
C LYS A 107 -5.16 -19.10 2.64
N LEU A 108 -4.68 -19.20 1.40
CA LEU A 108 -4.18 -18.04 0.65
C LEU A 108 -5.27 -16.97 0.43
N LYS A 109 -6.53 -17.36 0.22
CA LYS A 109 -7.65 -16.41 0.13
C LYS A 109 -7.86 -15.64 1.44
N VAL A 110 -7.77 -16.33 2.59
CA VAL A 110 -7.90 -15.67 3.90
C VAL A 110 -6.73 -14.72 4.16
N GLU A 111 -5.50 -15.13 3.84
CA GLU A 111 -4.30 -14.27 3.97
C GLU A 111 -4.39 -13.03 3.07
N LEU A 112 -4.89 -13.19 1.84
CA LEU A 112 -5.12 -12.07 0.92
C LEU A 112 -6.12 -11.07 1.50
N GLU A 113 -7.24 -11.53 2.04
CA GLU A 113 -8.24 -10.63 2.65
C GLU A 113 -7.71 -9.94 3.91
N GLN A 114 -6.96 -10.63 4.76
CA GLN A 114 -6.28 -10.00 5.89
C GLN A 114 -5.28 -8.94 5.44
N THR A 115 -4.57 -9.18 4.34
CA THR A 115 -3.60 -8.22 3.78
C THR A 115 -4.32 -6.99 3.23
N LYS A 116 -5.43 -7.16 2.51
CA LYS A 116 -6.28 -6.05 2.05
C LYS A 116 -6.83 -5.20 3.19
N GLN A 117 -7.26 -5.84 4.29
CA GLN A 117 -7.73 -5.12 5.48
C GLN A 117 -6.60 -4.30 6.12
N LYS A 118 -5.41 -4.87 6.27
CA LYS A 118 -4.22 -4.15 6.76
C LYS A 118 -3.86 -2.96 5.87
N GLU A 119 -3.86 -3.16 4.55
CA GLU A 119 -3.62 -2.08 3.58
C GLU A 119 -4.65 -0.96 3.72
N SER A 120 -5.95 -1.30 3.83
CA SER A 120 -7.02 -0.32 4.03
C SER A 120 -6.83 0.49 5.31
N PHE A 121 -6.41 -0.15 6.41
CA PHE A 121 -6.11 0.53 7.67
C PHE A 121 -4.91 1.46 7.55
N SER A 122 -3.82 1.00 6.92
CA SER A 122 -2.65 1.83 6.64
C SER A 122 -2.98 3.03 5.77
N ARG A 123 -3.82 2.87 4.73
CA ARG A 123 -4.29 3.99 3.89
C ARG A 123 -5.06 5.02 4.69
N LEU A 124 -5.98 4.59 5.55
CA LEU A 124 -6.74 5.49 6.43
C LEU A 124 -5.82 6.26 7.37
N HIS A 125 -4.85 5.57 7.97
CA HIS A 125 -3.87 6.21 8.85
C HIS A 125 -3.01 7.24 8.10
N ILE A 126 -2.57 6.94 6.88
CA ILE A 126 -1.84 7.90 6.03
C ILE A 126 -2.70 9.15 5.79
N THR A 127 -3.95 9.00 5.37
CA THR A 127 -4.86 10.13 5.15
C THR A 127 -5.04 10.97 6.42
N GLN A 128 -5.17 10.34 7.60
CA GLN A 128 -5.28 11.05 8.86
C GLN A 128 -4.01 11.86 9.16
N THR A 129 -2.83 11.26 9.00
CA THR A 129 -1.56 11.97 9.22
C THR A 129 -1.33 13.12 8.22
N GLU A 130 -1.81 12.98 6.99
CA GLU A 130 -1.77 14.04 5.98
C GLU A 130 -2.66 15.23 6.39
N ASN A 131 -3.86 14.96 6.91
CA ASN A 131 -4.76 15.98 7.44
C ASN A 131 -4.17 16.69 8.66
N ASP A 132 -3.58 15.95 9.60
CA ASP A 132 -2.91 16.52 10.77
C ASP A 132 -1.72 17.41 10.35
N CYS A 133 -0.92 16.96 9.38
CA CYS A 133 0.17 17.76 8.81
C CYS A 133 -0.35 19.03 8.13
N ALA A 134 -1.46 18.97 7.41
CA ALA A 134 -2.07 20.14 6.79
C ALA A 134 -2.54 21.16 7.83
N SER A 135 -3.17 20.69 8.91
CA SER A 135 -3.59 21.53 10.04
C SER A 135 -2.39 22.22 10.71
N LEU A 136 -1.32 21.49 10.99
CA LEU A 136 -0.10 22.05 11.59
C LEU A 136 0.57 23.08 10.67
N ARG A 137 0.63 22.84 9.35
CA ARG A 137 1.15 23.84 8.39
C ARG A 137 0.32 25.12 8.40
N TRP A 138 -1.00 24.99 8.47
CA TRP A 138 -1.89 26.14 8.56
C TRP A 138 -1.66 26.94 9.85
N GLN A 139 -1.53 26.26 11.00
CA GLN A 139 -1.20 26.90 12.28
C GLN A 139 0.15 27.62 12.26
N LEU A 140 1.18 27.00 11.66
CA LEU A 140 2.49 27.64 11.48
C LEU A 140 2.38 28.92 10.65
N GLN A 141 1.64 28.89 9.55
CA GLN A 141 1.42 30.07 8.71
C GLN A 141 0.73 31.22 9.48
N GLN A 142 -0.23 30.89 10.36
CA GLN A 142 -0.87 31.89 11.22
C GLN A 142 0.11 32.50 12.24
N LEU A 143 0.95 31.68 12.86
CA LEU A 143 1.96 32.15 13.81
C LEU A 143 3.03 33.01 13.13
N GLU A 144 3.48 32.64 11.93
CA GLU A 144 4.41 33.44 11.13
C GLU A 144 3.84 34.81 10.79
N ALA A 145 2.55 34.87 10.40
CA ALA A 145 1.86 36.13 10.14
C ALA A 145 1.78 37.01 11.40
N LEU A 146 1.46 36.43 12.56
CA LEU A 146 1.39 37.13 13.84
C LEU A 146 2.77 37.65 14.30
N ILE A 147 3.82 36.86 14.12
CA ILE A 147 5.21 37.29 14.36
C ILE A 147 5.56 38.47 13.46
N GLY A 148 5.19 38.42 12.18
CA GLY A 148 5.39 39.52 11.24
C GLY A 148 4.69 40.81 11.68
N GLN A 149 3.44 40.71 12.15
CA GLN A 149 2.69 41.84 12.72
C GLN A 149 3.39 42.43 13.96
N HIS A 150 3.82 41.58 14.89
CA HIS A 150 4.53 42.04 16.09
C HIS A 150 5.88 42.69 15.77
N GLN A 151 6.62 42.19 14.78
CA GLN A 151 7.86 42.82 14.33
C GLN A 151 7.63 44.21 13.70
N ALA A 152 6.55 44.36 12.93
CA ALA A 152 6.15 45.65 12.37
C ALA A 152 5.74 46.64 13.48
N GLU A 153 4.94 46.19 14.46
CA GLU A 153 4.54 46.97 15.63
C GLU A 153 5.77 47.40 16.46
N GLN A 154 6.69 46.48 16.71
CA GLN A 154 7.93 46.75 17.45
C GLN A 154 8.80 47.79 16.73
N SER A 155 8.91 47.70 15.41
CA SER A 155 9.65 48.67 14.59
C SER A 155 9.01 50.06 14.67
N ARG A 156 7.68 50.12 14.57
CA ARG A 156 6.90 51.36 14.71
C ARG A 156 7.08 52.00 16.09
N LEU A 157 6.97 51.22 17.16
CA LEU A 157 7.17 51.69 18.54
C LEU A 157 8.60 52.15 18.77
N SER A 158 9.59 51.43 18.26
CA SER A 158 11.00 51.82 18.33
C SER A 158 11.23 53.17 17.66
N GLN A 159 10.65 53.40 16.48
CA GLN A 159 10.72 54.68 15.79
C GLN A 159 10.06 55.81 16.61
N CYS A 160 8.85 55.58 17.13
CA CYS A 160 8.16 56.54 18.00
C CYS A 160 9.00 56.92 19.24
N VAL A 161 9.65 55.94 19.89
CA VAL A 161 10.56 56.20 21.01
C VAL A 161 11.75 57.06 20.60
N THR A 162 12.33 56.84 19.41
CA THR A 162 13.43 57.68 18.92
C THR A 162 12.99 59.12 18.64
N GLU A 163 11.81 59.31 18.06
CA GLU A 163 11.22 60.63 17.82
C GLU A 163 10.93 61.36 19.14
N LEU A 164 10.34 60.67 20.12
CA LEU A 164 10.08 61.22 21.46
C LEU A 164 11.37 61.59 22.21
N ARG A 165 12.46 60.84 22.03
CA ARG A 165 13.77 61.20 22.60
C ARG A 165 14.30 62.49 21.98
N GLN A 166 14.21 62.63 20.65
CA GLN A 166 14.65 63.83 19.95
C GLN A 166 13.85 65.07 20.38
N THR A 167 12.52 64.94 20.53
CA THR A 167 11.69 66.06 21.00
C THR A 167 12.00 66.44 22.44
N ASN A 168 12.27 65.47 23.31
CA ASN A 168 12.68 65.72 24.70
C ASN A 168 14.05 66.43 24.79
N GLU A 169 15.02 66.03 23.97
CA GLU A 169 16.31 66.72 23.87
C GLU A 169 16.16 68.17 23.38
N GLU A 170 15.29 68.41 22.41
CA GLU A 170 14.96 69.77 21.94
C GLU A 170 14.29 70.62 23.01
N LEU A 171 13.31 70.06 23.73
CA LEU A 171 12.64 70.75 24.84
C LEU A 171 13.60 71.04 26.00
N SER A 172 14.50 70.11 26.32
CA SER A 172 15.54 70.31 27.33
C SER A 172 16.49 71.45 26.93
N ARG A 173 16.90 71.53 25.66
CA ARG A 173 17.68 72.67 25.14
C ARG A 173 16.92 73.99 25.25
N LYS A 174 15.62 74.02 24.90
CA LYS A 174 14.77 75.20 25.05
C LYS A 174 14.62 75.63 26.51
N LEU A 175 14.46 74.68 27.43
CA LEU A 175 14.37 74.95 28.87
C LEU A 175 15.65 75.59 29.41
N THR A 176 16.83 75.10 29.01
CA THR A 176 18.10 75.72 29.41
C THR A 176 18.22 77.15 28.89
N VAL A 177 17.79 77.41 27.64
CA VAL A 177 17.78 78.78 27.08
C VAL A 177 16.83 79.69 27.85
N THR A 178 15.62 79.24 28.18
CA THR A 178 14.66 80.05 28.94
C THR A 178 15.13 80.29 30.37
N GLN A 179 15.73 79.30 31.03
CA GLN A 179 16.36 79.46 32.36
C GLN A 179 17.48 80.51 32.33
N ASN A 180 18.38 80.44 31.36
CA ASN A 180 19.44 81.43 31.19
C ASN A 180 18.88 82.83 30.94
N THR A 181 17.82 82.94 30.12
CA THR A 181 17.14 84.21 29.84
C THR A 181 16.49 84.78 31.10
N ALA A 182 15.81 83.93 31.88
CA ALA A 182 15.18 84.33 33.14
C ALA A 182 16.20 84.79 34.18
N ALA A 183 17.33 84.09 34.32
CA ALA A 183 18.43 84.50 35.19
C ALA A 183 19.01 85.87 34.79
N LEU A 184 19.13 86.13 33.48
CA LEU A 184 19.59 87.42 32.97
C LEU A 184 18.61 88.55 33.32
N LEU A 185 17.31 88.33 33.10
CA LEU A 185 16.25 89.27 33.49
C LEU A 185 16.20 89.51 35.00
N GLN A 186 16.47 88.48 35.81
CA GLN A 186 16.55 88.62 37.25
C GLN A 186 17.71 89.52 37.66
N HIS A 187 18.90 89.35 37.06
CA HIS A 187 20.03 90.25 37.30
C HIS A 187 19.75 91.68 36.85
N GLU A 188 19.09 91.88 35.70
CA GLU A 188 18.63 93.20 35.28
C GLU A 188 17.67 93.82 36.32
N HIS A 189 16.72 93.03 36.82
CA HIS A 189 15.80 93.46 37.88
C HIS A 189 16.54 93.79 39.18
N GLU A 190 17.53 93.00 39.60
CA GLU A 190 18.36 93.25 40.79
C GLU A 190 19.15 94.56 40.65
N VAL A 191 19.74 94.81 39.48
CA VAL A 191 20.44 96.07 39.18
C VAL A 191 19.47 97.25 39.25
N LEU A 192 18.29 97.15 38.62
CA LEU A 192 17.26 98.18 38.69
C LEU A 192 16.75 98.39 40.13
N THR A 193 16.56 97.30 40.87
CA THR A 193 16.15 97.33 42.27
C THR A 193 17.20 98.03 43.11
N GLU A 194 18.49 97.79 42.91
CA GLU A 194 19.55 98.49 43.63
C GLU A 194 19.67 99.96 43.24
N GLN A 195 19.41 100.30 41.98
CA GLN A 195 19.32 101.71 41.57
C GLN A 195 18.13 102.41 42.27
N VAL A 196 16.97 101.75 42.33
CA VAL A 196 15.79 102.24 43.06
C VAL A 196 16.05 102.27 44.57
N ARG A 197 16.79 101.32 45.13
CA ARG A 197 17.16 101.24 46.55
C ARG A 197 18.16 102.33 46.91
N GLY A 198 19.14 102.61 46.06
CA GLY A 198 20.04 103.77 46.19
C GLY A 198 19.30 105.11 46.13
N LEU A 199 18.30 105.23 45.27
CA LEU A 199 17.41 106.40 45.20
C LEU A 199 16.43 106.49 46.38
N SER A 200 15.95 105.35 46.90
CA SER A 200 15.04 105.26 48.05
C SER A 200 15.76 105.42 49.38
N ALA A 201 17.03 105.01 49.49
CA ALA A 201 17.89 105.24 50.65
C ALA A 201 18.24 106.72 50.82
N ALA A 202 18.21 107.50 49.74
CA ALA A 202 18.27 108.96 49.79
C ALA A 202 16.95 109.62 50.25
N ALA A 203 15.84 108.88 50.38
CA ALA A 203 14.50 109.47 50.52
C ALA A 203 13.71 109.07 51.80
N LYS A 204 14.18 108.13 52.64
CA LYS A 204 13.35 107.64 53.75
C LYS A 204 14.14 107.38 55.03
N ASP A 205 14.38 108.46 55.75
CA ASP A 205 14.44 108.42 57.22
C ASP A 205 13.03 108.23 57.81
N LEU A 206 12.94 107.33 58.81
CA LEU A 206 11.91 107.20 59.87
C LEU A 206 10.43 107.10 59.42
N PRO A 207 9.79 105.90 59.27
CA PRO A 207 9.47 104.99 60.39
C PRO A 207 9.16 103.49 59.99
N THR A 208 10.12 102.55 60.04
CA THR A 208 9.94 101.22 59.39
C THR A 208 10.24 99.97 60.22
N VAL A 209 10.67 100.08 61.48
CA VAL A 209 11.18 98.90 62.21
C VAL A 209 10.09 97.85 62.50
N LYS A 210 8.85 98.27 62.80
CA LYS A 210 7.77 97.32 63.12
C LYS A 210 7.15 96.68 61.88
N SER A 211 7.01 97.41 60.76
CA SER A 211 6.56 96.79 59.51
C SER A 211 7.63 95.86 58.91
N LEU A 212 8.91 96.14 59.14
CA LEU A 212 10.01 95.24 58.77
C LEU A 212 10.02 93.99 59.64
N GLN A 213 9.72 94.11 60.94
CA GLN A 213 9.62 92.96 61.84
C GLN A 213 8.41 92.07 61.50
N ASP A 214 7.25 92.66 61.25
CA ASP A 214 6.05 91.91 60.84
C ASP A 214 6.24 91.29 59.43
N GLY A 215 6.95 92.00 58.53
CA GLY A 215 7.34 91.48 57.21
C GLY A 215 8.32 90.30 57.29
N LEU A 216 9.33 90.38 58.16
CA LEU A 216 10.28 89.28 58.38
C LEU A 216 9.61 88.05 58.99
N LEU A 217 8.70 88.23 59.96
CA LEU A 217 7.93 87.11 60.52
C LEU A 217 7.00 86.46 59.48
N PHE A 218 6.41 87.27 58.59
CA PHE A 218 5.63 86.76 57.47
C PHE A 218 6.49 86.00 56.46
N GLU A 219 7.66 86.53 56.08
CA GLU A 219 8.60 85.84 55.20
C GLU A 219 9.13 84.54 55.80
N GLU A 220 9.38 84.51 57.11
CA GLU A 220 9.80 83.31 57.83
C GLU A 220 8.71 82.24 57.80
N THR A 221 7.44 82.62 58.03
CA THR A 221 6.31 81.68 57.95
C THR A 221 6.06 81.17 56.52
N VAL A 222 6.17 82.03 55.51
CA VAL A 222 6.08 81.63 54.10
C VAL A 222 7.24 80.70 53.70
N SER A 223 8.47 81.03 54.12
CA SER A 223 9.65 80.21 53.85
C SER A 223 9.54 78.84 54.51
N LYS A 224 9.02 78.79 55.74
CA LYS A 224 8.77 77.53 56.44
C LYS A 224 7.74 76.66 55.71
N ALA A 225 6.63 77.24 55.26
CA ALA A 225 5.64 76.51 54.46
C ALA A 225 6.25 75.97 53.15
N HIS A 226 7.08 76.76 52.47
CA HIS A 226 7.81 76.31 51.28
C HIS A 226 8.76 75.14 51.57
N ILE A 227 9.47 75.18 52.70
CA ILE A 227 10.36 74.09 53.12
C ILE A 227 9.55 72.82 53.37
N ASP A 228 8.40 72.92 54.04
CA ASP A 228 7.52 71.78 54.31
C ASP A 228 6.99 71.17 52.99
N ASP A 229 6.61 72.00 52.02
CA ASP A 229 6.19 71.58 50.67
C ASP A 229 7.32 70.87 49.91
N ILE A 230 8.54 71.42 49.95
CA ILE A 230 9.73 70.81 49.35
C ILE A 230 10.04 69.46 49.99
N GLN A 231 9.94 69.35 51.32
CA GLN A 231 10.14 68.10 52.04
C GLN A 231 9.09 67.04 51.67
N SER A 232 7.83 67.44 51.58
CA SER A 232 6.73 66.58 51.10
C SER A 232 7.00 66.08 49.67
N PHE A 233 7.38 66.98 48.77
CA PHE A 233 7.71 66.63 47.39
C PHE A 233 8.92 65.69 47.29
N SER A 234 9.97 65.95 48.09
CA SER A 234 11.15 65.08 48.18
C SER A 234 10.80 63.67 48.67
N SER A 235 9.93 63.57 49.68
CA SER A 235 9.45 62.28 50.19
C SER A 235 8.66 61.51 49.12
N ASN A 236 7.79 62.20 48.38
CA ASN A 236 7.06 61.60 47.26
C ASN A 236 7.99 61.10 46.14
N LEU A 237 8.99 61.89 45.75
CA LEU A 237 10.00 61.47 44.78
C LEU A 237 10.79 60.24 45.25
N GLN A 238 11.15 60.20 46.53
CA GLN A 238 11.87 59.05 47.10
C GLN A 238 11.02 57.77 47.05
N ASN A 239 9.72 57.88 47.34
CA ASN A 239 8.77 56.76 47.22
C ASN A 239 8.61 56.29 45.77
N GLU A 240 8.50 57.19 44.81
CA GLU A 240 8.42 56.83 43.39
C GLU A 240 9.72 56.18 42.90
N CYS A 241 10.88 56.68 43.30
CA CYS A 241 12.17 56.04 43.02
C CYS A 241 12.24 54.61 43.57
N ALA A 242 11.73 54.37 44.79
CA ALA A 242 11.68 53.03 45.38
C ALA A 242 10.74 52.09 44.61
N LYS A 243 9.58 52.58 44.14
CA LYS A 243 8.65 51.81 43.28
C LYS A 243 9.29 51.46 41.94
N LEU A 244 9.95 52.41 41.28
CA LEU A 244 10.65 52.15 40.01
C LEU A 244 11.79 51.14 40.18
N ALA A 245 12.50 51.16 41.31
CA ALA A 245 13.54 50.19 41.62
C ALA A 245 12.99 48.76 41.81
N SER A 246 11.84 48.61 42.48
CA SER A 246 11.20 47.29 42.65
C SER A 246 10.63 46.77 41.33
N GLU A 247 10.01 47.64 40.52
CA GLU A 247 9.52 47.28 39.19
C GLU A 247 10.65 46.85 38.25
N ARG A 248 11.77 47.59 38.25
CA ARG A 248 12.98 47.20 37.50
C ARG A 248 13.46 45.81 37.89
N THR A 249 13.48 45.49 39.18
CA THR A 249 13.91 44.17 39.68
C THR A 249 12.97 43.07 39.18
N ARG A 250 11.66 43.28 39.28
CA ARG A 250 10.63 42.37 38.76
C ARG A 250 10.78 42.14 37.24
N LEU A 251 11.01 43.20 36.47
CA LEU A 251 11.22 43.10 35.02
C LEU A 251 12.49 42.31 34.66
N LEU A 252 13.57 42.43 35.47
CA LEU A 252 14.78 41.64 35.28
C LEU A 252 14.54 40.14 35.55
N GLU A 253 13.73 39.80 36.54
CA GLU A 253 13.32 38.41 36.81
C GLU A 253 12.50 37.83 35.65
N VAL A 254 11.47 38.57 35.19
CA VAL A 254 10.67 38.15 34.04
C VAL A 254 11.53 37.96 32.79
N LYS A 255 12.47 38.87 32.53
CA LYS A 255 13.43 38.74 31.41
C LYS A 255 14.27 37.47 31.53
N LYS A 256 14.73 37.13 32.74
CA LYS A 256 15.51 35.91 32.99
C LYS A 256 14.67 34.65 32.70
N ASP A 257 13.43 34.62 33.15
CA ASP A 257 12.51 33.50 32.92
C ASP A 257 12.19 33.31 31.43
N LEU A 258 11.90 34.41 30.72
CA LEU A 258 11.69 34.38 29.27
C LEU A 258 12.93 33.90 28.51
N THR A 259 14.14 34.27 28.98
CA THR A 259 15.39 33.78 28.40
C THR A 259 15.53 32.27 28.58
N LEU A 260 15.23 31.75 29.77
CA LEU A 260 15.24 30.30 30.03
C LEU A 260 14.20 29.55 29.19
N GLN A 261 13.00 30.10 29.01
CA GLN A 261 11.97 29.52 28.14
C GLN A 261 12.42 29.46 26.69
N ARG A 262 12.99 30.56 26.16
CA ARG A 262 13.56 30.61 24.81
C ARG A 262 14.63 29.52 24.62
N ASP A 263 15.53 29.36 25.59
CA ASP A 263 16.61 28.38 25.50
C ASP A 263 16.07 26.94 25.53
N ARG A 264 15.02 26.67 26.32
CA ARG A 264 14.30 25.38 26.31
C ARG A 264 13.67 25.07 24.95
N PHE A 265 12.92 26.02 24.38
CA PHE A 265 12.31 25.85 23.06
C PHE A 265 13.37 25.68 21.96
N THR A 266 14.50 26.37 22.06
CA THR A 266 15.62 26.21 21.13
C THR A 266 16.22 24.80 21.21
N ALA A 267 16.39 24.27 22.43
CA ALA A 267 16.89 22.91 22.63
C ALA A 267 15.92 21.85 22.10
N GLU A 268 14.61 22.04 22.32
CA GLU A 268 13.55 21.17 21.81
C GLU A 268 13.46 21.20 20.28
N ALA A 269 13.50 22.38 19.66
CA ALA A 269 13.54 22.51 18.21
C ALA A 269 14.76 21.79 17.60
N ASN A 270 15.93 21.90 18.23
CA ASN A 270 17.13 21.18 17.80
C ASN A 270 17.06 19.66 18.04
N ARG A 271 16.29 19.19 19.02
CA ARG A 271 16.01 17.77 19.25
C ARG A 271 15.12 17.23 18.12
N MET A 272 13.97 17.88 17.88
CA MET A 272 13.03 17.51 16.82
C MET A 272 13.69 17.53 15.42
N ARG A 273 14.57 18.51 15.16
CA ARG A 273 15.32 18.57 13.89
C ARG A 273 16.24 17.37 13.69
N ARG A 274 16.88 16.87 14.76
CA ARG A 274 17.73 15.66 14.70
C ARG A 274 16.90 14.41 14.48
N GLU A 275 15.78 14.27 15.21
CA GLU A 275 14.85 13.15 15.02
C GLU A 275 14.30 13.07 13.58
N LEU A 276 13.95 14.22 12.99
CA LEU A 276 13.52 14.28 11.59
C LEU A 276 14.64 13.88 10.61
N GLU A 277 15.88 14.25 10.89
CA GLU A 277 17.03 13.86 10.06
C GLU A 277 17.31 12.35 10.17
N ASP A 278 17.22 11.78 11.37
CA ASP A 278 17.36 10.34 11.60
C ASP A 278 16.27 9.55 10.86
N ILE A 279 15.02 10.02 10.91
CA ILE A 279 13.89 9.42 10.16
C ILE A 279 14.13 9.50 8.66
N ARG A 280 14.59 10.64 8.14
CA ARG A 280 14.92 10.80 6.71
C ARG A 280 16.01 9.83 6.27
N GLN A 281 17.06 9.68 7.06
CA GLN A 281 18.14 8.73 6.79
C GLN A 281 17.65 7.28 6.83
N GLN A 282 16.76 6.95 7.76
CA GLN A 282 16.15 5.62 7.84
C GLN A 282 15.29 5.33 6.60
N VAL A 283 14.39 6.23 6.23
CA VAL A 283 13.55 6.09 5.02
C VAL A 283 14.41 5.95 3.76
N SER A 284 15.51 6.71 3.66
CA SER A 284 16.45 6.58 2.55
C SER A 284 17.11 5.20 2.48
N LYS A 285 17.47 4.60 3.63
CA LYS A 285 18.03 3.24 3.69
C LYS A 285 16.99 2.19 3.32
N ASP A 286 15.78 2.29 3.87
CA ASP A 286 14.69 1.36 3.59
C ASP A 286 14.31 1.39 2.10
N THR A 287 14.27 2.57 1.50
CA THR A 287 14.03 2.73 0.05
C THR A 287 15.13 2.08 -0.78
N ALA A 288 16.40 2.23 -0.39
CA ALA A 288 17.52 1.59 -1.08
C ALA A 288 17.46 0.06 -0.96
N GLN A 289 17.13 -0.46 0.23
CA GLN A 289 16.96 -1.89 0.47
C GLN A 289 15.80 -2.46 -0.36
N GLN A 290 14.64 -1.80 -0.37
CA GLN A 290 13.49 -2.23 -1.20
C GLN A 290 13.84 -2.27 -2.69
N GLN A 291 14.66 -1.31 -3.16
CA GLN A 291 15.11 -1.29 -4.54
C GLN A 291 16.06 -2.47 -4.85
N GLU A 292 16.94 -2.84 -3.92
CA GLU A 292 17.81 -4.02 -4.05
C GLU A 292 16.99 -5.32 -4.06
N GLU A 293 16.03 -5.47 -3.14
CA GLU A 293 15.13 -6.63 -3.09
C GLU A 293 14.32 -6.78 -4.39
N LYS A 294 13.83 -5.67 -4.95
CA LYS A 294 13.12 -5.65 -6.24
C LYS A 294 14.00 -6.11 -7.39
N GLU A 295 15.26 -5.68 -7.45
CA GLU A 295 16.21 -6.15 -8.48
C GLU A 295 16.57 -7.63 -8.31
N ASN A 296 16.64 -8.13 -7.07
CA ASN A 296 16.85 -9.55 -6.82
C ASN A 296 15.66 -10.40 -7.26
N LEU A 297 14.43 -10.02 -6.91
CA LEU A 297 13.21 -10.70 -7.37
C LEU A 297 13.08 -10.69 -8.89
N LYS A 298 13.50 -9.61 -9.55
CA LYS A 298 13.53 -9.53 -11.01
C LYS A 298 14.51 -10.55 -11.62
N LYS A 299 15.70 -10.71 -11.03
CA LYS A 299 16.66 -11.74 -11.46
C LYS A 299 16.13 -13.16 -11.24
N GLU A 300 15.51 -13.42 -10.10
CA GLU A 300 14.90 -14.72 -9.81
C GLU A 300 13.78 -15.06 -10.79
N ARG A 301 12.92 -14.09 -11.11
CA ARG A 301 11.89 -14.24 -12.15
C ARG A 301 12.52 -14.59 -13.50
N ASP A 302 13.55 -13.86 -13.92
CA ASP A 302 14.21 -14.08 -15.21
C ASP A 302 14.83 -15.49 -15.29
N GLU A 303 15.39 -15.99 -14.18
CA GLU A 303 15.92 -17.35 -14.09
C GLU A 303 14.79 -18.41 -14.17
N LEU A 304 13.68 -18.21 -13.46
CA LEU A 304 12.53 -19.12 -13.53
C LEU A 304 11.88 -19.12 -14.93
N GLU A 305 11.80 -17.98 -15.61
CA GLU A 305 11.32 -17.89 -16.99
C GLU A 305 12.23 -18.68 -17.95
N LYS A 306 13.55 -18.63 -17.75
CA LYS A 306 14.51 -19.43 -18.50
C LYS A 306 14.31 -20.93 -18.24
N GLN A 307 14.17 -21.35 -16.98
CA GLN A 307 13.90 -22.74 -16.63
C GLN A 307 12.58 -23.25 -17.23
N LEU A 308 11.53 -22.42 -17.21
CA LEU A 308 10.24 -22.75 -17.83
C LEU A 308 10.39 -22.99 -19.34
N LYS A 309 11.18 -22.14 -20.03
CA LYS A 309 11.45 -22.29 -21.46
C LYS A 309 12.19 -23.60 -21.77
N GLU A 310 13.20 -23.94 -20.98
CA GLU A 310 13.95 -25.20 -21.10
C GLU A 310 13.01 -26.42 -20.92
N LEU A 311 12.15 -26.40 -19.90
CA LEU A 311 11.14 -27.44 -19.68
C LEU A 311 10.13 -27.56 -20.83
N MET A 312 9.72 -26.43 -21.43
CA MET A 312 8.86 -26.44 -22.61
C MET A 312 9.54 -27.08 -23.82
N GLU A 313 10.81 -26.76 -24.07
CA GLU A 313 11.61 -27.38 -25.13
C GLU A 313 11.75 -28.90 -24.92
N ASP A 314 12.00 -29.34 -23.68
CA ASP A 314 12.11 -30.76 -23.35
C ASP A 314 10.78 -31.51 -23.47
N ARG A 315 9.69 -30.89 -23.04
CA ARG A 315 8.33 -31.40 -23.29
C ARG A 315 8.09 -31.60 -24.78
N ASP A 316 8.49 -30.64 -25.63
CA ASP A 316 8.27 -30.73 -27.07
C ASP A 316 9.17 -31.80 -27.71
N LYS A 317 10.41 -31.95 -27.26
CA LYS A 317 11.28 -33.07 -27.64
C LYS A 317 10.67 -34.43 -27.25
N LEU A 318 10.05 -34.53 -26.06
CA LEU A 318 9.37 -35.75 -25.62
C LEU A 318 8.12 -36.04 -26.46
N LYS A 319 7.29 -35.03 -26.74
CA LYS A 319 6.13 -35.15 -27.64
C LYS A 319 6.56 -35.64 -29.03
N GLN A 320 7.62 -35.07 -29.59
CA GLN A 320 8.18 -35.53 -30.87
C GLN A 320 8.67 -36.98 -30.80
N ARG A 321 9.33 -37.39 -29.71
CA ARG A 321 9.75 -38.78 -29.50
C ARG A 321 8.54 -39.72 -29.46
N ILE A 322 7.51 -39.39 -28.69
CA ILE A 322 6.26 -40.17 -28.60
C ILE A 322 5.59 -40.27 -29.97
N ALA A 323 5.49 -39.16 -30.72
CA ALA A 323 4.91 -39.16 -32.07
C ALA A 323 5.69 -40.07 -33.03
N ARG A 324 7.04 -40.06 -32.99
CA ARG A 324 7.88 -40.98 -33.78
C ARG A 324 7.65 -42.44 -33.39
N PHE A 325 7.51 -42.75 -32.10
CA PHE A 325 7.19 -44.11 -31.64
C PHE A 325 5.82 -44.56 -32.13
N ARG A 326 4.80 -43.70 -32.03
CA ARG A 326 3.45 -43.97 -32.55
C ARG A 326 3.47 -44.20 -34.07
N ALA A 327 4.20 -43.39 -34.82
CA ALA A 327 4.33 -43.56 -36.27
C ALA A 327 5.01 -44.89 -36.64
N ARG A 328 6.10 -45.26 -35.95
CA ARG A 328 6.76 -46.55 -36.14
C ARG A 328 5.84 -47.73 -35.80
N ARG A 329 5.09 -47.61 -34.71
CA ARG A 329 4.10 -48.61 -34.31
C ARG A 329 3.00 -48.78 -35.37
N LYS A 330 2.45 -47.67 -35.89
CA LYS A 330 1.47 -47.70 -36.99
C LYS A 330 2.02 -48.35 -38.26
N LEU A 331 3.29 -48.12 -38.60
CA LEU A 331 3.96 -48.79 -39.73
C LEU A 331 4.05 -50.30 -39.53
N PHE A 332 4.36 -50.74 -38.30
CA PHE A 332 4.44 -52.16 -37.95
C PHE A 332 3.05 -52.83 -37.93
N GLU A 333 2.05 -52.19 -37.32
CA GLU A 333 0.65 -52.67 -37.31
C GLU A 333 0.04 -52.67 -38.72
N ALA A 334 0.36 -51.69 -39.57
CA ALA A 334 -0.10 -51.70 -40.98
C ALA A 334 0.51 -52.85 -41.80
N GLN A 335 1.72 -53.30 -41.46
CA GLN A 335 2.35 -54.43 -42.14
C GLN A 335 1.82 -55.77 -41.64
N GLN A 336 1.46 -55.88 -40.36
CA GLN A 336 0.98 -57.11 -39.74
C GLN A 336 -0.54 -57.11 -39.62
N ARG A 337 -1.23 -57.72 -40.60
CA ARG A 337 -2.69 -57.82 -40.60
C ARG A 337 -3.14 -59.19 -40.11
N THR A 338 -4.25 -59.26 -39.37
CA THR A 338 -4.85 -60.54 -39.01
C THR A 338 -5.92 -60.94 -40.03
N CYS A 339 -5.83 -62.14 -40.59
CA CYS A 339 -6.77 -62.59 -41.62
C CYS A 339 -8.14 -62.90 -41.03
N LYS A 340 -9.22 -62.31 -41.57
CA LYS A 340 -10.60 -62.59 -41.16
C LYS A 340 -10.99 -64.06 -41.32
N ASN A 341 -10.49 -64.70 -42.37
CA ASN A 341 -10.87 -66.05 -42.76
C ASN A 341 -10.15 -67.14 -41.96
N CYS A 342 -8.92 -66.90 -41.52
CA CYS A 342 -8.14 -67.92 -40.81
C CYS A 342 -7.57 -67.47 -39.44
N GLY A 343 -7.72 -66.20 -39.06
CA GLY A 343 -7.25 -65.64 -37.78
C GLY A 343 -5.74 -65.66 -37.58
N LYS A 344 -4.96 -65.85 -38.64
CA LYS A 344 -3.49 -65.79 -38.58
C LYS A 344 -3.03 -64.40 -38.96
N ASP A 345 -2.04 -63.91 -38.24
CA ASP A 345 -1.30 -62.72 -38.65
C ASP A 345 -0.50 -63.05 -39.91
N TYR A 346 -0.58 -62.14 -40.87
CA TYR A 346 0.12 -62.23 -42.14
C TYR A 346 0.69 -60.86 -42.46
N GLU A 347 1.89 -60.84 -43.05
CA GLU A 347 2.40 -59.62 -43.63
C GLU A 347 1.77 -59.40 -45.00
N GLU A 348 1.40 -58.17 -45.35
CA GLU A 348 0.86 -57.87 -46.70
C GLU A 348 1.84 -58.25 -47.82
N SER A 349 3.15 -58.13 -47.55
CA SER A 349 4.25 -58.59 -48.41
C SER A 349 4.22 -60.11 -48.67
N GLU A 350 3.64 -60.88 -47.76
CA GLU A 350 3.53 -62.34 -47.81
C GLU A 350 2.10 -62.83 -48.19
N ASN A 351 1.21 -61.89 -48.52
CA ASN A 351 -0.20 -62.17 -48.80
C ASN A 351 -0.46 -62.56 -50.26
N TYR A 352 -0.05 -63.77 -50.63
CA TYR A 352 -0.29 -64.35 -51.95
C TYR A 352 -1.69 -64.99 -52.04
N ASN A 353 -2.18 -65.21 -53.27
CA ASN A 353 -3.51 -65.80 -53.55
C ASN A 353 -3.73 -67.20 -52.93
N TRP A 354 -2.71 -67.82 -52.34
CA TRP A 354 -2.72 -69.14 -51.75
C TRP A 354 -2.28 -69.18 -50.28
N SER A 355 -2.06 -68.00 -49.68
CA SER A 355 -1.59 -67.86 -48.30
C SER A 355 -2.70 -68.16 -47.28
N CYS A 356 -3.96 -67.79 -47.57
CA CYS A 356 -5.10 -68.12 -46.73
C CYS A 356 -5.67 -69.48 -47.09
N ARG A 357 -5.78 -70.35 -46.08
CA ARG A 357 -6.30 -71.72 -46.23
C ARG A 357 -7.48 -71.92 -45.31
N THR A 358 -8.66 -72.02 -45.89
CA THR A 358 -9.92 -72.28 -45.17
C THR A 358 -10.63 -73.50 -45.73
N HIS A 359 -11.49 -74.10 -44.91
CA HIS A 359 -12.40 -75.16 -45.33
C HIS A 359 -13.78 -74.56 -45.56
N HIS A 360 -14.43 -74.93 -46.65
CA HIS A 360 -15.76 -74.42 -46.98
C HIS A 360 -16.88 -75.20 -46.27
N SER A 361 -16.68 -76.50 -46.07
CA SER A 361 -17.61 -77.37 -45.35
C SER A 361 -17.34 -77.31 -43.85
N GLU A 362 -18.34 -77.54 -43.00
CA GLU A 362 -18.12 -77.76 -41.57
C GLU A 362 -17.36 -79.08 -41.31
N TYR A 363 -16.65 -79.14 -40.18
CA TYR A 363 -15.90 -80.33 -39.78
C TYR A 363 -16.88 -81.40 -39.30
N GLY A 364 -17.07 -82.45 -40.09
CA GLY A 364 -18.04 -83.52 -39.82
C GLY A 364 -17.62 -84.53 -38.74
N GLY A 365 -16.78 -84.14 -37.77
CA GLY A 365 -16.27 -85.00 -36.69
C GLY A 365 -15.11 -85.91 -37.10
N GLU A 366 -15.12 -86.37 -38.35
CA GLU A 366 -14.11 -87.25 -38.92
C GLU A 366 -13.26 -86.51 -39.96
N MET A 367 -13.74 -86.21 -41.15
CA MET A 367 -12.94 -85.51 -42.16
C MET A 367 -13.65 -84.24 -42.59
N TRP A 368 -12.88 -83.26 -43.09
CA TRP A 368 -13.49 -82.13 -43.76
C TRP A 368 -14.04 -82.58 -45.11
N TRP A 369 -15.35 -82.48 -45.30
CA TRP A 369 -16.02 -82.93 -46.52
C TRP A 369 -15.48 -82.27 -47.80
N CYS A 370 -15.01 -81.04 -47.71
CA CYS A 370 -14.48 -80.34 -48.87
C CYS A 370 -13.14 -80.90 -49.39
N CYS A 371 -12.19 -81.29 -48.54
CA CYS A 371 -10.85 -81.77 -48.97
C CYS A 371 -10.54 -83.23 -48.66
N GLY A 372 -11.39 -83.89 -47.88
CA GLY A 372 -11.13 -85.21 -47.32
C GLY A 372 -9.92 -85.29 -46.39
N LYS A 373 -9.35 -84.14 -45.99
CA LYS A 373 -8.24 -84.14 -45.06
C LYS A 373 -8.74 -84.38 -43.66
N LEU A 374 -7.83 -85.04 -42.98
CA LEU A 374 -8.09 -85.52 -41.68
C LEU A 374 -7.98 -84.31 -40.67
N GLY A 375 -6.84 -83.62 -40.58
CA GLY A 375 -6.62 -82.42 -39.72
C GLY A 375 -7.78 -81.46 -39.40
N LYS A 376 -8.15 -81.20 -38.14
CA LYS A 376 -8.79 -79.91 -37.73
C LYS A 376 -7.91 -78.71 -38.10
N ASN A 377 -6.59 -78.90 -38.17
CA ASN A 377 -5.62 -77.96 -38.75
C ASN A 377 -5.28 -78.21 -40.22
N ALA A 378 -5.75 -79.31 -40.81
CA ALA A 378 -5.26 -79.71 -42.12
C ALA A 378 -5.45 -78.52 -43.05
N PRO A 379 -4.39 -78.01 -43.69
CA PRO A 379 -4.54 -76.80 -44.47
C PRO A 379 -5.40 -77.10 -45.71
N GLY A 380 -6.61 -76.52 -45.73
CA GLY A 380 -7.41 -76.14 -46.90
C GLY A 380 -8.49 -77.10 -47.40
N CYS A 381 -9.55 -76.49 -47.95
CA CYS A 381 -10.01 -76.79 -49.31
C CYS A 381 -10.32 -75.55 -50.20
N ARG A 382 -10.10 -74.32 -49.70
CA ARG A 382 -10.10 -73.10 -50.50
C ARG A 382 -8.79 -72.35 -50.25
N PHE A 383 -8.10 -72.01 -51.33
CA PHE A 383 -6.94 -71.13 -51.33
C PHE A 383 -7.42 -69.76 -51.74
N SER A 384 -7.21 -68.77 -50.89
CA SER A 384 -7.47 -67.38 -51.21
C SER A 384 -6.34 -66.51 -50.70
N LYS A 385 -6.33 -65.25 -51.14
CA LYS A 385 -5.59 -64.20 -50.45
C LYS A 385 -6.16 -64.05 -49.03
N HIS A 386 -5.34 -63.72 -48.04
CA HIS A 386 -5.84 -63.28 -46.75
C HIS A 386 -6.60 -61.97 -46.92
N GLU A 387 -7.82 -61.91 -46.37
CA GLU A 387 -8.61 -60.69 -46.30
C GLU A 387 -8.41 -60.07 -44.91
N SER A 388 -8.09 -58.77 -44.86
CA SER A 388 -7.96 -58.00 -43.62
C SER A 388 -9.26 -58.06 -42.85
N LYS A 389 -9.18 -58.27 -41.54
CA LYS A 389 -10.34 -58.07 -40.67
C LYS A 389 -10.67 -56.59 -40.47
N ASP A 390 -9.69 -55.70 -40.67
CA ASP A 390 -9.75 -54.29 -40.27
C ASP A 390 -10.14 -53.30 -41.39
N ASP A 391 -10.49 -53.76 -42.58
CA ASP A 391 -10.88 -52.86 -43.70
C ASP A 391 -12.38 -52.45 -43.67
N ASP A 392 -13.19 -53.03 -42.77
CA ASP A 392 -14.60 -52.69 -42.61
C ASP A 392 -14.85 -52.07 -41.21
N GLU A 393 -14.93 -50.74 -41.16
CA GLU A 393 -15.77 -49.93 -40.25
C GLU A 393 -15.27 -49.41 -38.88
N GLU A 394 -14.15 -49.86 -38.29
CA GLU A 394 -13.88 -49.48 -36.87
C GLU A 394 -12.94 -48.28 -36.64
N LEU A 395 -12.11 -47.89 -37.62
CA LEU A 395 -11.10 -46.83 -37.43
C LEU A 395 -11.66 -45.39 -37.41
N ASP A 396 -12.86 -45.15 -37.93
CA ASP A 396 -13.45 -43.80 -38.02
C ASP A 396 -14.29 -43.41 -36.79
N ALA A 397 -14.70 -44.37 -35.95
CA ALA A 397 -15.59 -44.10 -34.83
C ALA A 397 -14.84 -43.46 -33.64
N GLU A 398 -13.61 -43.90 -33.35
CA GLU A 398 -12.87 -43.43 -32.17
C GLU A 398 -12.24 -42.04 -32.38
N GLU A 399 -11.75 -41.72 -33.59
CA GLU A 399 -11.27 -40.37 -33.93
C GLU A 399 -12.41 -39.34 -33.96
N LYS A 400 -13.62 -39.78 -34.34
CA LYS A 400 -14.82 -38.93 -34.32
C LYS A 400 -15.31 -38.65 -32.89
N LEU A 401 -15.22 -39.64 -32.00
CA LEU A 401 -15.55 -39.48 -30.58
C LEU A 401 -14.58 -38.54 -29.86
N GLU A 402 -13.27 -38.59 -30.15
CA GLU A 402 -12.31 -37.62 -29.62
C GLU A 402 -12.57 -36.17 -30.11
N LYS A 403 -12.97 -36.00 -31.39
CA LYS A 403 -13.33 -34.68 -31.94
C LYS A 403 -14.65 -34.14 -31.37
N GLU A 404 -15.63 -34.99 -31.12
CA GLU A 404 -16.90 -34.59 -30.52
C GLU A 404 -16.74 -34.26 -29.01
N ALA A 405 -15.90 -35.01 -28.29
CA ALA A 405 -15.56 -34.71 -26.90
C ALA A 405 -14.78 -33.39 -26.75
N ALA A 406 -13.87 -33.09 -27.68
CA ALA A 406 -13.16 -31.81 -27.71
C ALA A 406 -14.09 -30.60 -28.00
N ASN A 407 -15.16 -30.82 -28.77
CA ASN A 407 -16.16 -29.79 -29.10
C ASN A 407 -17.24 -29.61 -28.01
N GLN A 408 -17.45 -30.58 -27.13
CA GLN A 408 -18.41 -30.50 -26.01
C GLN A 408 -17.79 -30.02 -24.69
N CYS A 409 -16.46 -29.79 -24.64
CA CYS A 409 -15.84 -29.16 -23.48
C CYS A 409 -16.38 -27.71 -23.35
N PRO A 410 -16.99 -27.33 -22.20
CA PRO A 410 -17.47 -25.96 -21.99
C PRO A 410 -16.33 -24.99 -22.26
N LYS A 411 -16.50 -24.12 -23.27
CA LYS A 411 -15.48 -23.12 -23.61
C LYS A 411 -15.10 -22.36 -22.35
N ASP A 412 -13.83 -22.47 -21.97
CA ASP A 412 -13.26 -21.75 -20.84
C ASP A 412 -13.59 -20.25 -20.99
N PRO A 413 -14.29 -19.62 -20.03
CA PRO A 413 -14.67 -18.21 -20.11
C PRO A 413 -13.46 -17.27 -20.01
N ASN A 414 -12.24 -17.80 -19.91
CA ASN A 414 -11.02 -17.02 -19.93
C ASN A 414 -10.76 -16.40 -21.33
N PRO A 415 -10.83 -15.06 -21.48
CA PRO A 415 -10.62 -14.38 -22.77
C PRO A 415 -9.17 -14.48 -23.29
N ARG A 416 -8.23 -15.00 -22.49
CA ARG A 416 -6.86 -15.29 -22.96
C ARG A 416 -6.77 -16.55 -23.83
N ALA A 417 -7.80 -17.40 -23.87
CA ALA A 417 -7.80 -18.66 -24.61
C ALA A 417 -8.18 -18.53 -26.11
N GLY A 418 -8.13 -17.34 -26.70
CA GLY A 418 -8.08 -17.18 -28.16
C GLY A 418 -9.37 -17.44 -28.95
N GLY A 419 -10.54 -17.39 -28.30
CA GLY A 419 -11.84 -17.45 -29.00
C GLY A 419 -12.20 -16.11 -29.64
N ALA A 420 -12.12 -16.02 -30.96
CA ALA A 420 -12.14 -14.79 -31.75
C ALA A 420 -13.45 -13.95 -31.79
N ASP A 421 -14.52 -14.30 -31.08
CA ASP A 421 -15.83 -13.63 -31.25
C ASP A 421 -16.53 -13.24 -29.92
N VAL A 422 -15.79 -13.04 -28.83
CA VAL A 422 -16.39 -12.42 -27.64
C VAL A 422 -16.34 -10.90 -27.80
N ASN A 423 -17.48 -10.31 -28.14
CA ASN A 423 -17.66 -8.86 -28.27
C ASN A 423 -17.19 -8.15 -26.98
N ALA A 424 -15.99 -7.56 -27.01
CA ALA A 424 -15.35 -6.98 -25.82
C ALA A 424 -16.24 -5.95 -25.09
N LYS A 425 -17.17 -5.29 -25.81
CA LYS A 425 -18.15 -4.38 -25.21
C LYS A 425 -19.21 -5.08 -24.36
N GLU A 426 -19.61 -6.29 -24.71
CA GLU A 426 -20.58 -7.09 -23.96
C GLU A 426 -19.96 -7.53 -22.63
N GLU A 427 -18.71 -8.00 -22.67
CA GLU A 427 -18.00 -8.48 -21.46
C GLU A 427 -17.64 -7.33 -20.52
N LEU A 428 -17.29 -6.15 -21.05
CA LEU A 428 -17.12 -4.93 -20.25
C LEU A 428 -18.42 -4.55 -19.51
N ARG A 429 -19.59 -4.64 -20.16
CA ARG A 429 -20.87 -4.40 -19.47
C ARG A 429 -21.15 -5.45 -18.40
N ARG A 430 -20.83 -6.73 -18.67
CA ARG A 430 -21.02 -7.81 -17.69
C ARG A 430 -20.18 -7.58 -16.43
N LEU A 431 -18.91 -7.19 -16.60
CA LEU A 431 -18.02 -6.85 -15.49
C LEU A 431 -18.49 -5.61 -14.72
N GLU A 432 -19.04 -4.61 -15.41
CA GLU A 432 -19.59 -3.40 -14.77
C GLU A 432 -20.84 -3.71 -13.92
N ILE A 433 -21.74 -4.56 -14.43
CA ILE A 433 -22.92 -5.02 -13.69
C ILE A 433 -22.49 -5.84 -12.45
N LEU A 434 -21.57 -6.78 -12.61
CA LEU A 434 -21.05 -7.60 -11.50
C LEU A 434 -20.33 -6.74 -10.45
N GLY A 435 -19.49 -5.80 -10.88
CA GLY A 435 -18.79 -4.87 -9.98
C GLY A 435 -19.74 -3.92 -9.25
N ASN A 436 -20.87 -3.53 -9.85
CA ASN A 436 -21.89 -2.74 -9.18
C ASN A 436 -22.72 -3.58 -8.19
N GLN A 437 -22.96 -4.86 -8.50
CA GLN A 437 -23.62 -5.79 -7.59
C GLN A 437 -22.74 -6.11 -6.38
N GLU A 438 -21.44 -6.35 -6.58
CA GLU A 438 -20.46 -6.54 -5.50
C GLU A 438 -20.35 -5.30 -4.64
N ARG A 439 -20.20 -4.09 -5.22
CA ARG A 439 -20.19 -2.84 -4.45
C ARG A 439 -21.48 -2.63 -3.67
N SER A 440 -22.63 -3.03 -4.22
CA SER A 440 -23.91 -2.91 -3.52
C SER A 440 -24.10 -3.96 -2.41
N GLN A 441 -23.53 -5.17 -2.54
CA GLN A 441 -23.50 -6.17 -1.47
C GLN A 441 -22.47 -5.81 -0.39
N GLN A 442 -21.30 -5.31 -0.78
CA GLN A 442 -20.26 -4.85 0.12
C GLN A 442 -20.71 -3.63 0.91
N LYS A 443 -21.51 -2.72 0.33
CA LYS A 443 -22.13 -1.60 1.06
C LYS A 443 -23.21 -2.04 2.06
N ARG A 444 -23.83 -3.20 1.84
CA ARG A 444 -24.73 -3.84 2.84
C ARG A 444 -23.97 -4.57 3.94
N GLN A 445 -22.72 -4.98 3.69
CA GLN A 445 -21.85 -5.65 4.67
C GLN A 445 -20.82 -4.71 5.34
N SER A 446 -20.60 -3.50 4.83
CA SER A 446 -19.62 -2.55 5.35
C SER A 446 -20.19 -1.77 6.54
N GLY A 447 -19.73 -2.10 7.74
CA GLY A 447 -19.52 -1.20 8.88
C GLY A 447 -20.75 -0.61 9.57
N PHE A 448 -21.69 -0.02 8.84
CA PHE A 448 -22.81 0.73 9.43
C PHE A 448 -23.81 -0.21 10.14
N GLY A 449 -24.10 -1.37 9.55
CA GLY A 449 -24.92 -2.40 10.21
C GLY A 449 -24.25 -2.98 11.45
N MET A 450 -22.94 -3.22 11.39
CA MET A 450 -22.18 -3.77 12.53
C MET A 450 -22.02 -2.74 13.67
N ALA A 451 -21.92 -1.45 13.36
CA ALA A 451 -21.87 -0.38 14.36
C ALA A 451 -23.20 -0.25 15.13
N VAL A 452 -24.35 -0.38 14.44
CA VAL A 452 -25.68 -0.40 15.08
C VAL A 452 -25.86 -1.66 15.93
N GLU A 453 -25.42 -2.82 15.45
CA GLU A 453 -25.51 -4.09 16.20
C GLU A 453 -24.57 -4.12 17.42
N LEU A 454 -23.41 -3.46 17.33
CA LEU A 454 -22.49 -3.25 18.45
C LEU A 454 -23.06 -2.26 19.47
N ALA A 455 -23.70 -1.17 19.03
CA ALA A 455 -24.36 -0.22 19.91
C ALA A 455 -25.49 -0.88 20.72
N ASP A 456 -26.30 -1.73 20.10
CA ASP A 456 -27.36 -2.50 20.77
C ASP A 456 -26.80 -3.57 21.72
N LYS A 457 -25.67 -4.22 21.40
CA LYS A 457 -25.04 -5.24 22.28
C LYS A 457 -24.29 -4.65 23.47
N PHE A 458 -23.75 -3.45 23.35
CA PHE A 458 -22.97 -2.81 24.41
C PHE A 458 -23.76 -1.77 25.23
N GLY A 459 -25.07 -1.64 24.99
CA GLY A 459 -25.93 -0.75 25.78
C GLY A 459 -25.58 0.73 25.66
N TYR A 460 -25.01 1.13 24.52
CA TYR A 460 -24.69 2.53 24.25
C TYR A 460 -25.96 3.26 23.79
N GLU A 461 -26.85 3.56 24.73
CA GLU A 461 -28.07 4.35 24.47
C GLU A 461 -27.75 5.78 23.98
N GLY A 462 -26.54 6.30 24.24
CA GLY A 462 -26.11 7.65 23.82
C GLY A 462 -25.77 7.83 22.34
N LEU A 463 -25.96 6.81 21.49
CA LEU A 463 -25.78 6.87 20.03
C LEU A 463 -27.11 6.85 19.27
N ARG A 464 -28.25 6.85 19.98
CA ARG A 464 -29.60 6.90 19.41
C ARG A 464 -30.23 8.29 19.40
N ASP A 465 -29.57 9.29 19.96
CA ASP A 465 -30.04 10.66 19.80
C ASP A 465 -29.93 11.03 18.32
N ASP A 466 -31.08 11.32 17.72
CA ASP A 466 -31.21 11.83 16.36
C ASP A 466 -30.27 13.04 16.25
N PHE A 467 -29.09 12.83 15.65
CA PHE A 467 -28.19 13.91 15.30
C PHE A 467 -28.92 14.77 14.27
N ASP A 468 -29.53 15.85 14.74
CA ASP A 468 -30.06 16.90 13.89
C ASP A 468 -28.86 17.58 13.24
N ASP A 469 -28.54 17.17 12.02
CA ASP A 469 -27.46 17.69 11.16
C ASP A 469 -27.53 19.22 10.95
N SER A 470 -28.56 19.90 11.47
CA SER A 470 -28.76 21.34 11.35
C SER A 470 -27.95 22.19 12.34
N ASP A 471 -27.43 21.64 13.45
CA ASP A 471 -26.73 22.44 14.48
C ASP A 471 -25.19 22.46 14.39
N ILE A 472 -24.56 21.54 13.64
CA ILE A 472 -23.08 21.47 13.51
C ILE A 472 -22.50 22.67 12.72
N PHE A 473 -23.32 23.43 11.99
CA PHE A 473 -22.88 24.55 11.16
C PHE A 473 -23.36 25.93 11.62
N MET A 474 -24.04 26.07 12.77
CA MET A 474 -24.47 27.38 13.26
C MET A 474 -23.30 28.30 13.66
N ASP A 475 -22.20 27.74 14.17
CA ASP A 475 -21.00 28.53 14.53
C ASP A 475 -20.21 29.06 13.33
N LEU A 476 -20.43 28.50 12.13
CA LEU A 476 -19.80 28.96 10.89
C LEU A 476 -20.62 30.06 10.16
N ARG A 477 -21.88 30.29 10.53
CA ARG A 477 -22.72 31.36 9.94
C ARG A 477 -22.59 32.71 10.63
N SER A 478 -21.97 32.77 11.80
CA SER A 478 -21.79 34.00 12.58
C SER A 478 -20.50 34.76 12.25
N ALA A 479 -19.66 34.24 11.35
CA ALA A 479 -18.51 34.98 10.83
C ALA A 479 -19.00 36.05 9.83
N PRO A 480 -18.67 37.34 10.02
CA PRO A 480 -19.06 38.38 9.06
C PRO A 480 -18.40 38.08 7.71
N SER A 481 -19.25 37.89 6.70
CA SER A 481 -18.88 37.79 5.29
C SER A 481 -18.21 39.09 4.85
N SER A 482 -16.89 39.17 5.00
CA SER A 482 -16.09 40.16 4.29
C SER A 482 -16.02 39.71 2.83
N ARG A 483 -16.86 40.33 2.00
CA ARG A 483 -16.73 40.27 0.54
C ARG A 483 -15.31 40.71 0.17
N ALA A 484 -14.44 39.75 -0.12
CA ALA A 484 -13.16 40.00 -0.74
C ALA A 484 -13.42 40.64 -2.12
N ALA A 485 -12.88 41.84 -2.31
CA ALA A 485 -12.85 42.49 -3.62
C ALA A 485 -12.12 41.59 -4.61
N SER A 486 -12.78 41.28 -5.71
CA SER A 486 -12.23 40.49 -6.81
C SER A 486 -11.06 41.25 -7.42
N PHE A 487 -9.82 40.83 -7.12
CA PHE A 487 -8.64 41.36 -7.79
C PHE A 487 -8.62 40.81 -9.23
N ALA A 488 -9.13 41.61 -10.17
CA ALA A 488 -9.00 41.36 -11.59
C ALA A 488 -7.56 41.68 -12.01
N VAL A 489 -6.74 40.64 -12.20
CA VAL A 489 -5.42 40.77 -12.83
C VAL A 489 -5.63 40.91 -14.33
N ARG A 490 -5.43 42.12 -14.86
CA ARG A 490 -5.25 42.33 -16.31
C ARG A 490 -3.79 42.11 -16.64
N MET A 491 -3.51 41.18 -17.56
CA MET A 491 -2.20 41.01 -18.17
C MET A 491 -2.14 41.84 -19.46
N ASP A 492 -1.15 42.71 -19.52
CA ASP A 492 -0.82 43.44 -20.74
C ASP A 492 0.10 42.57 -21.60
N THR A 493 0.05 42.74 -22.92
CA THR A 493 0.69 41.91 -23.95
C THR A 493 2.23 41.83 -23.89
N GLU A 494 2.87 42.49 -22.93
CA GLU A 494 4.32 42.53 -22.74
C GLU A 494 4.81 41.87 -21.43
N GLY A 495 3.93 41.23 -20.66
CA GLY A 495 4.34 40.31 -19.59
C GLY A 495 5.08 40.94 -18.40
N ARG A 496 4.87 42.23 -18.13
CA ARG A 496 5.49 42.94 -17.00
C ARG A 496 4.46 43.24 -15.91
N THR A 497 4.62 42.64 -14.73
CA THR A 497 3.80 42.90 -13.55
C THR A 497 4.32 44.14 -12.81
N THR A 498 3.62 45.25 -12.93
CA THR A 498 3.84 46.43 -12.06
C THR A 498 2.79 46.45 -10.96
N ALA A 499 3.24 46.46 -9.70
CA ALA A 499 2.36 46.63 -8.54
C ALA A 499 1.74 48.03 -8.56
N PHE A 500 0.42 48.09 -8.49
CA PHE A 500 -0.35 49.33 -8.41
C PHE A 500 -0.60 49.62 -6.92
N ASP A 501 0.01 50.67 -6.39
CA ASP A 501 -0.32 51.19 -5.05
C ASP A 501 -1.72 51.82 -5.09
N PRO A 502 -2.68 51.36 -4.27
CA PRO A 502 -3.98 52.00 -4.21
C PRO A 502 -3.87 53.39 -3.56
N PRO A 503 -4.70 54.37 -3.99
CA PRO A 503 -4.68 55.71 -3.41
C PRO A 503 -5.17 55.64 -1.97
N GLY A 504 -4.36 56.15 -1.03
CA GLY A 504 -4.67 56.16 0.40
C GLY A 504 -5.95 56.94 0.71
N GLU A 505 -6.88 56.29 1.40
CA GLU A 505 -8.02 56.96 2.05
C GLU A 505 -7.52 57.84 3.21
N PRO A 506 -8.03 59.08 3.35
CA PRO A 506 -7.72 59.94 4.48
C PRO A 506 -8.48 59.48 5.73
N LEU A 507 -7.74 59.15 6.79
CA LEU A 507 -8.30 58.87 8.11
C LEU A 507 -8.87 60.16 8.76
N PRO A 508 -9.94 60.04 9.57
CA PRO A 508 -10.66 61.17 10.13
C PRO A 508 -9.90 61.84 11.27
N HIS A 509 -9.92 63.17 11.28
CA HIS A 509 -9.43 64.00 12.39
C HIS A 509 -10.13 63.64 13.70
N ALA A 510 -9.33 63.19 14.68
CA ALA A 510 -9.74 63.06 16.06
C ALA A 510 -9.98 64.45 16.67
N VAL A 511 -11.15 64.60 17.28
CA VAL A 511 -11.58 65.75 18.08
C VAL A 511 -10.66 65.84 19.30
N ALA A 512 -9.92 66.94 19.41
CA ALA A 512 -9.12 67.25 20.58
C ALA A 512 -10.02 67.89 21.66
N ASP A 513 -9.93 67.32 22.86
CA ASP A 513 -10.55 67.82 24.09
C ASP A 513 -10.13 69.25 24.41
N ALA A 514 -11.13 70.06 24.76
CA ALA A 514 -10.99 71.38 25.33
C ALA A 514 -10.80 71.27 26.85
N THR A 515 -9.60 71.58 27.35
CA THR A 515 -9.42 71.99 28.75
C THR A 515 -8.37 73.10 28.86
N ALA A 516 -8.62 74.00 29.80
CA ALA A 516 -7.78 75.09 30.29
C ALA A 516 -7.89 76.45 29.56
N ASP A 517 -8.95 77.19 29.90
CA ASP A 517 -8.96 78.66 29.84
C ASP A 517 -9.24 79.21 31.24
N THR A 518 -8.18 79.44 32.00
CA THR A 518 -8.21 80.22 33.24
C THR A 518 -6.84 80.85 33.46
N GLN A 519 -6.64 82.07 32.95
CA GLN A 519 -5.88 83.16 33.59
C GLN A 519 -5.64 84.29 32.57
N SER A 520 -6.39 85.38 32.67
CA SER A 520 -5.87 86.77 32.57
C SER A 520 -7.04 87.76 32.62
N ARG A 521 -7.30 88.31 33.81
CA ARG A 521 -7.93 89.63 33.97
C ARG A 521 -7.58 90.20 35.34
N LEU A 522 -6.46 90.92 35.38
CA LEU A 522 -6.18 92.01 36.31
C LEU A 522 -5.62 93.18 35.49
N LYS A 523 -6.55 94.04 35.04
CA LYS A 523 -6.46 95.49 35.00
C LYS A 523 -7.88 96.03 35.11
#